data_AF-A0A495J8P0-F1
#
_entry.id   AF-A0A495J8P0-F1
#
_cell.length_a   1.000
_cell.length_b   1.000
_cell.length_c   1.000
_cell.angle_alpha   90.00
_cell.angle_beta   90.00
_cell.angle_gamma   90.00
#
_symmetry.space_group_name_H-M   'P 1'
#
loop_
_entity.id
_entity.type
_entity.pdbx_description
1 polymer ?
#
loop_
_entity_poly.entity_id
_entity_poly.type
_entity_poly.pdbx_seq_one_letter_code
_entity_poly.pdbx_strand_id
1 'polypeptide(L)'
;MSKFALKEYNNVTGKIKFFKLIEDTVCYWDDFCREIQKEANFEDQLITIISRMNDVANLRRLPKEKFRDITPDKEVIKEYEIKTKDLRVYLIKDDVGNIVLIGGKKSSQVSDIKSFRALKRSYFNSINI
;
A
#
# COMPACT_ATOMS: atom_id res chain seq x y z
N MET A 1 -18.16 14.64 0.46
CA MET A 1 -17.71 13.24 0.41
C MET A 1 -16.59 13.18 -0.59
N SER A 2 -15.42 12.67 -0.23
CA SER A 2 -14.29 12.54 -1.16
C SER A 2 -14.65 11.56 -2.28
N LYS A 3 -14.16 11.81 -3.49
CA LYS A 3 -14.30 10.89 -4.62
C LYS A 3 -13.11 9.96 -4.65
N PHE A 4 -13.33 8.66 -4.83
CA PHE A 4 -12.24 7.69 -4.91
C PHE A 4 -12.12 7.10 -6.31
N ALA A 5 -10.87 6.85 -6.73
CA ALA A 5 -10.56 6.14 -7.96
C ALA A 5 -9.39 5.19 -7.75
N LEU A 6 -9.36 4.11 -8.53
CA LEU A 6 -8.22 3.21 -8.60
C LEU A 6 -7.45 3.43 -9.90
N LYS A 7 -6.14 3.56 -9.80
CA LYS A 7 -5.24 3.62 -10.97
C LYS A 7 -4.27 2.45 -10.93
N GLU A 8 -4.20 1.67 -12.00
CA GLU A 8 -3.26 0.56 -12.09
C GLU A 8 -1.81 1.05 -11.88
N TYR A 9 -1.05 0.31 -11.06
CA TYR A 9 0.34 0.60 -10.77
C TYR A 9 1.25 -0.21 -11.69
N ASN A 10 1.51 0.34 -12.88
CA ASN A 10 2.24 -0.35 -13.95
C ASN A 10 3.73 -0.64 -13.65
N ASN A 11 4.28 -0.12 -12.55
CA ASN A 11 5.63 -0.47 -12.11
C ASN A 11 5.70 -1.87 -11.48
N VAL A 12 4.55 -2.53 -11.25
CA VAL A 12 4.45 -3.90 -10.76
C VAL A 12 3.89 -4.78 -11.85
N THR A 13 4.65 -5.81 -12.22
CA THR A 13 4.32 -6.79 -13.24
C THR A 13 4.09 -8.16 -12.59
N GLY A 14 2.90 -8.71 -12.75
CA GLY A 14 2.59 -10.06 -12.30
C GLY A 14 1.15 -10.47 -12.56
N LYS A 15 0.79 -11.64 -12.03
CA LYS A 15 -0.55 -12.26 -12.19
C LYS A 15 -1.63 -11.50 -11.43
N ILE A 16 -1.33 -11.05 -10.21
CA ILE A 16 -2.22 -10.18 -9.42
C ILE A 16 -1.86 -8.73 -9.73
N LYS A 17 -2.87 -7.93 -10.10
CA LYS A 17 -2.71 -6.51 -10.38
C LYS A 17 -2.53 -5.70 -9.09
N PHE A 18 -1.75 -4.63 -9.21
CA PHE A 18 -1.61 -3.62 -8.17
C PHE A 18 -2.28 -2.33 -8.64
N PHE A 19 -2.98 -1.67 -7.72
CA PHE A 19 -3.62 -0.38 -7.93
C PHE A 19 -3.12 0.60 -6.87
N LYS A 20 -3.21 1.89 -7.19
CA LYS A 20 -3.04 2.98 -6.25
C LYS A 20 -4.40 3.61 -6.00
N LEU A 21 -4.71 3.85 -4.73
CA LEU A 21 -5.89 4.62 -4.37
C LEU A 21 -5.64 6.12 -4.65
N ILE A 22 -6.59 6.75 -5.32
CA ILE A 22 -6.64 8.19 -5.54
C ILE A 22 -7.86 8.71 -4.78
N GLU A 23 -7.64 9.69 -3.90
CA GLU A 23 -8.70 10.43 -3.20
C GLU A 23 -8.77 11.84 -3.79
N ASP A 24 -9.89 12.15 -4.42
CA ASP A 24 -10.15 13.32 -5.25
C ASP A 24 -9.13 13.47 -6.39
N THR A 25 -7.98 14.07 -6.08
CA THR A 25 -6.85 14.27 -7.00
C THR A 25 -5.51 13.88 -6.39
N VAL A 26 -5.51 13.41 -5.14
CA VAL A 26 -4.32 13.09 -4.36
C VAL A 26 -4.07 11.59 -4.41
N CYS A 27 -2.82 11.20 -4.67
CA CYS A 27 -2.37 9.82 -4.57
C CYS A 27 -1.25 9.72 -3.54
N TYR A 28 -1.61 9.32 -2.32
CA TYR A 28 -0.69 9.25 -1.18
C TYR A 28 0.53 8.36 -1.43
N TRP A 29 0.39 7.31 -2.25
CA TRP A 29 1.52 6.48 -2.68
C TRP A 29 2.50 7.25 -3.57
N ASP A 30 2.01 7.98 -4.56
CA ASP A 30 2.87 8.75 -5.47
C ASP A 30 3.55 9.90 -4.72
N ASP A 31 2.85 10.53 -3.77
CA ASP A 31 3.42 11.57 -2.88
C ASP A 31 4.57 11.01 -2.06
N PHE A 32 4.35 9.85 -1.42
CA PHE A 32 5.39 9.14 -0.68
C PHE A 32 6.59 8.77 -1.56
N CYS A 33 6.37 8.23 -2.77
CA CYS A 33 7.46 7.93 -3.68
C CYS A 33 8.29 9.17 -4.03
N ARG A 34 7.63 10.30 -4.31
CA ARG A 34 8.30 11.56 -4.63
C ARG A 34 9.09 12.11 -3.44
N GLU A 35 8.57 12.01 -2.23
CA GLU A 35 9.29 12.40 -1.00
C GLU A 35 10.56 11.57 -0.83
N ILE A 36 10.44 10.24 -0.89
CA ILE A 36 11.55 9.31 -0.72
C ILE A 36 12.63 9.49 -1.79
N GLN A 37 12.24 9.74 -3.04
CA GLN A 37 13.18 10.02 -4.13
C GLN A 37 13.95 11.33 -3.91
N LYS A 38 13.32 12.36 -3.33
CA LYS A 38 14.00 13.62 -2.99
C LYS A 38 15.02 13.48 -1.86
N GLU A 39 14.77 12.58 -0.91
CA GLU A 39 15.69 12.33 0.22
C GLU A 39 16.96 11.57 -0.18
N ALA A 40 16.97 10.91 -1.35
CA ALA A 40 18.04 10.08 -1.94
C ALA A 40 18.52 8.87 -1.11
N ASN A 41 18.49 8.94 0.22
CA ASN A 41 19.04 7.92 1.13
C ASN A 41 18.20 6.64 1.25
N PHE A 42 17.01 6.62 0.63
CA PHE A 42 16.03 5.54 0.77
C PHE A 42 15.65 4.91 -0.58
N GLU A 43 16.33 5.27 -1.67
CA GLU A 43 16.01 4.79 -3.02
C GLU A 43 16.08 3.26 -3.14
N ASP A 44 17.16 2.64 -2.63
CA ASP A 44 17.31 1.19 -2.60
C ASP A 44 16.17 0.48 -1.86
N GLN A 45 15.64 1.12 -0.82
CA GLN A 45 14.51 0.59 -0.06
C GLN A 45 13.20 0.72 -0.84
N LEU A 46 13.01 1.79 -1.60
CA LEU A 46 11.87 1.94 -2.48
C LEU A 46 11.90 0.91 -3.61
N ILE A 47 13.07 0.68 -4.23
CA ILE A 47 13.26 -0.39 -5.22
C ILE A 47 12.94 -1.76 -4.60
N THR A 48 13.41 -2.01 -3.37
CA THR A 48 13.12 -3.25 -2.65
C THR A 48 11.63 -3.44 -2.37
N ILE A 49 10.90 -2.37 -2.07
CA ILE A 49 9.43 -2.42 -1.92
C ILE A 49 8.79 -2.87 -3.23
N ILE A 50 9.15 -2.23 -4.36
CA ILE A 50 8.57 -2.54 -5.67
C ILE A 50 8.91 -3.98 -6.09
N SER A 51 10.14 -4.43 -5.82
CA SER A 51 10.55 -5.82 -6.03
C SER A 51 9.68 -6.81 -5.25
N ARG A 52 9.34 -6.49 -3.99
CA ARG A 52 8.43 -7.34 -3.20
C ARG A 52 6.98 -7.28 -3.67
N MET A 53 6.53 -6.14 -4.18
CA MET A 53 5.23 -6.05 -4.86
C MET A 53 5.21 -6.97 -6.08
N ASN A 54 6.29 -7.03 -6.87
CA ASN A 54 6.43 -7.97 -7.99
C ASN A 54 6.41 -9.43 -7.52
N ASP A 55 7.09 -9.76 -6.43
CA ASP A 55 7.03 -11.12 -5.86
C ASP A 55 5.60 -11.50 -5.46
N VAL A 56 4.90 -10.62 -4.73
CA VAL A 56 3.49 -10.83 -4.33
C VAL A 56 2.58 -10.94 -5.55
N ALA A 57 2.76 -10.07 -6.55
CA ALA A 57 2.01 -10.09 -7.80
C ALA A 57 2.19 -11.42 -8.55
N ASN A 58 3.35 -12.05 -8.44
CA ASN A 58 3.67 -13.35 -9.03
C ASN A 58 3.40 -14.54 -8.09
N LEU A 59 2.57 -14.36 -7.07
CA LEU A 59 2.15 -15.40 -6.12
C LEU A 59 3.30 -16.01 -5.32
N ARG A 60 4.44 -15.32 -5.21
CA ARG A 60 5.54 -15.77 -4.37
C ARG A 60 5.23 -15.44 -2.91
N ARG A 61 5.43 -16.44 -2.04
CA ARG A 61 5.28 -16.25 -0.59
C ARG A 61 6.50 -15.50 -0.06
N LEU A 62 6.23 -14.43 0.67
CA LEU A 62 7.26 -13.68 1.39
C LEU A 62 7.16 -13.97 2.90
N PRO A 63 8.29 -14.00 3.63
CA PRO A 63 8.29 -14.07 5.09
C PRO A 63 7.50 -12.92 5.73
N LYS A 64 6.93 -13.16 6.92
CA LYS A 64 6.16 -12.16 7.69
C LYS A 64 6.97 -10.89 8.01
N GLU A 65 8.29 -11.00 8.03
CA GLU A 65 9.19 -9.88 8.26
C GLU A 65 9.22 -8.91 7.08
N LYS A 66 8.87 -9.38 5.86
CA LYS A 66 8.88 -8.62 4.60
C LYS A 66 7.46 -8.27 4.12
N PHE A 67 6.49 -9.16 4.30
CA PHE A 67 5.08 -8.98 3.95
C PHE A 67 4.21 -9.57 5.06
N ARG A 68 3.57 -8.70 5.85
CA ARG A 68 2.83 -9.08 7.05
C ARG A 68 1.34 -8.89 6.86
N ASP A 69 0.54 -9.90 7.20
CA ASP A 69 -0.91 -9.70 7.42
C ASP A 69 -1.10 -8.92 8.72
N ILE A 70 -1.73 -7.75 8.63
CA ILE A 70 -2.04 -6.86 9.76
C ILE A 70 -3.56 -6.71 9.96
N THR A 71 -4.35 -7.57 9.31
CA THR A 71 -5.81 -7.57 9.36
C THR A 71 -6.28 -7.75 10.81
N PRO A 72 -7.09 -6.83 11.35
CA PRO A 72 -7.74 -7.03 12.63
C PRO A 72 -8.60 -8.29 12.66
N ASP A 73 -8.77 -8.87 13.84
CA ASP A 73 -9.73 -9.97 14.00
C ASP A 73 -11.12 -9.54 13.54
N LYS A 74 -11.82 -10.44 12.83
CA LYS A 74 -13.17 -10.25 12.27
C LYS A 74 -13.27 -9.28 11.09
N GLU A 75 -12.17 -8.68 10.65
CA GLU A 75 -12.17 -7.87 9.43
C GLU A 75 -12.13 -8.78 8.18
N VAL A 76 -13.03 -8.53 7.23
CA VAL A 76 -13.15 -9.33 6.01
C VAL A 76 -12.11 -8.89 4.97
N ILE A 77 -11.88 -7.58 4.88
CA ILE A 77 -10.91 -7.02 3.94
C ILE A 77 -9.50 -7.20 4.49
N LYS A 78 -8.69 -7.95 3.75
CA LYS A 78 -7.31 -8.24 4.15
C LYS A 78 -6.43 -6.98 4.07
N GLU A 79 -5.71 -6.72 5.15
CA GLU A 79 -4.73 -5.64 5.29
C GLU A 79 -3.32 -6.22 5.34
N TYR A 80 -2.40 -5.61 4.58
CA TYR A 80 -1.01 -6.04 4.55
C TYR A 80 -0.02 -4.88 4.71
N GLU A 81 1.14 -5.21 5.27
CA GLU A 81 2.29 -4.32 5.41
C GLU A 81 3.51 -4.91 4.68
N ILE A 82 4.06 -4.18 3.71
CA ILE A 82 5.38 -4.46 3.11
C ILE A 82 6.45 -3.70 3.91
N LYS A 83 7.53 -4.36 4.29
CA LYS A 83 8.47 -3.85 5.32
C LYS A 83 9.93 -3.90 4.94
N THR A 84 10.60 -2.78 4.62
CA THR A 84 12.07 -2.75 4.49
C THR A 84 12.73 -2.42 5.84
N LYS A 85 13.97 -1.92 5.84
CA LYS A 85 14.65 -1.49 7.07
C LYS A 85 13.88 -0.33 7.70
N ASP A 86 13.64 0.71 6.91
CA ASP A 86 13.11 1.99 7.37
C ASP A 86 11.78 2.37 6.72
N LEU A 87 11.35 1.71 5.64
CA LEU A 87 10.09 2.03 4.96
C LEU A 87 9.01 0.97 5.20
N ARG A 88 7.75 1.42 5.24
CA ARG A 88 6.55 0.60 5.37
C ARG A 88 5.54 1.00 4.30
N VAL A 89 4.86 0.04 3.71
CA VAL A 89 3.78 0.29 2.74
C VAL A 89 2.57 -0.53 3.09
N TYR A 90 1.42 0.13 3.13
CA TYR A 90 0.15 -0.43 3.55
C TYR A 90 -0.77 -0.59 2.36
N LEU A 91 -1.31 -1.79 2.23
CA LEU A 91 -2.21 -2.14 1.15
C LEU A 91 -3.35 -3.01 1.65
N ILE A 92 -4.47 -2.96 0.94
CA ILE A 92 -5.56 -3.91 1.09
C ILE A 92 -5.59 -4.87 -0.08
N LYS A 93 -6.16 -6.05 0.14
CA LYS A 93 -6.49 -6.99 -0.93
C LYS A 93 -8.00 -7.05 -1.09
N ASP A 94 -8.44 -6.85 -2.32
CA ASP A 94 -9.83 -6.90 -2.75
C ASP A 94 -9.93 -7.71 -4.06
N ASP A 95 -11.14 -7.90 -4.59
CA ASP A 95 -11.41 -8.72 -5.78
C ASP A 95 -10.68 -8.22 -7.03
N VAL A 96 -10.46 -6.91 -7.14
CA VAL A 96 -9.69 -6.31 -8.26
C VAL A 96 -8.19 -6.60 -8.17
N GLY A 97 -7.65 -6.89 -6.99
CA GLY A 97 -6.22 -7.11 -6.75
C GLY A 97 -5.71 -6.49 -5.45
N ASN A 98 -4.44 -6.09 -5.44
CA ASN A 98 -3.84 -5.38 -4.32
C ASN A 98 -3.95 -3.87 -4.52
N ILE A 99 -4.46 -3.14 -3.53
CA ILE A 99 -4.62 -1.69 -3.60
C ILE A 99 -3.69 -1.04 -2.57
N VAL A 100 -2.70 -0.30 -3.04
CA VAL A 100 -1.77 0.48 -2.23
C VAL A 100 -2.44 1.78 -1.79
N LEU A 101 -2.44 2.01 -0.49
CA LEU A 101 -3.06 3.19 0.12
C LEU A 101 -1.99 4.20 0.52
N ILE A 102 -1.09 3.82 1.42
CA ILE A 102 -0.12 4.75 2.04
C ILE A 102 1.25 4.09 2.16
N GLY A 103 2.31 4.87 1.96
CA GLY A 103 3.67 4.54 2.37
C GLY A 103 4.15 5.48 3.49
N GLY A 104 5.08 5.01 4.31
CA GLY A 104 5.63 5.79 5.41
C GLY A 104 6.94 5.23 5.95
N LYS A 105 7.51 5.90 6.94
CA LYS A 105 8.74 5.47 7.62
C LYS A 105 8.39 4.62 8.84
N LYS A 106 9.31 3.74 9.25
CA LYS A 106 9.14 2.89 10.44
C LYS A 106 8.89 3.72 11.70
N SER A 107 9.49 4.91 11.79
CA SER A 107 9.30 5.84 12.92
C SER A 107 7.87 6.37 13.04
N SER A 108 7.12 6.48 11.93
CA SER A 108 5.73 6.95 11.87
C SER A 108 4.69 5.83 11.82
N GLN A 109 5.11 4.56 11.96
CA GLN A 109 4.26 3.38 11.74
C GLN A 109 2.91 3.43 12.50
N VAL A 110 2.90 3.92 13.75
CA VAL A 110 1.67 3.99 14.55
C VAL A 110 0.66 4.99 13.96
N SER A 111 1.11 6.16 13.51
CA SER A 111 0.24 7.15 12.85
C SER A 111 -0.16 6.71 11.45
N ASP A 112 0.75 6.04 10.73
CA ASP A 112 0.50 5.59 9.36
C ASP A 112 -0.58 4.51 9.32
N ILE A 113 -0.56 3.55 10.25
CA ILE A 113 -1.61 2.51 10.37
C ILE A 113 -2.97 3.14 10.69
N LYS A 114 -3.03 4.17 11.54
CA LYS A 114 -4.28 4.88 11.84
C LYS A 114 -4.83 5.56 10.59
N SER A 115 -3.97 6.28 9.86
CA SER A 115 -4.34 6.98 8.62
C SER A 115 -4.77 5.99 7.53
N PHE A 116 -4.04 4.89 7.38
CA PHE A 116 -4.36 3.79 6.46
C PHE A 116 -5.77 3.24 6.71
N ARG A 117 -6.12 2.95 7.97
CA ARG A 117 -7.44 2.42 8.31
C ARG A 117 -8.56 3.46 8.17
N ALA A 118 -8.27 4.74 8.41
CA ALA A 118 -9.22 5.82 8.16
C ALA A 118 -9.50 5.98 6.66
N LEU A 119 -8.45 5.93 5.82
CA LEU A 119 -8.57 6.01 4.37
C LEU A 119 -9.30 4.79 3.80
N LYS A 120 -8.95 3.57 4.26
CA LYS A 120 -9.67 2.32 3.93
C LYS A 120 -11.17 2.47 4.18
N ARG A 121 -11.56 2.93 5.39
CA ARG A 121 -12.96 3.11 5.77
C ARG A 121 -13.68 4.11 4.86
N SER A 122 -13.02 5.22 4.55
CA SER A 122 -13.59 6.27 3.67
C SER A 122 -13.80 5.76 2.26
N TYR A 123 -12.85 5.00 1.72
CA TYR A 123 -12.96 4.33 0.42
C TYR A 123 -14.16 3.38 0.38
N PHE A 124 -14.26 2.43 1.32
CA PHE A 124 -15.38 1.47 1.32
C PHE A 124 -16.74 2.13 1.58
N ASN A 125 -16.80 3.19 2.38
CA ASN A 125 -18.03 3.96 2.56
C ASN A 125 -18.46 4.70 1.28
N SER A 126 -17.53 5.06 0.40
CA SER A 126 -17.84 5.75 -0.86
C SER A 126 -18.38 4.84 -1.96
N ILE A 127 -18.10 3.53 -1.89
CA ILE A 127 -18.54 2.54 -2.88
C ILE A 127 -19.77 1.74 -2.42
N ASN A 128 -20.02 1.67 -1.11
CA ASN A 128 -21.19 1.00 -0.53
C ASN A 128 -22.40 1.92 -0.37
N ILE A 129 -22.54 2.92 -1.26
CA ILE A 129 -23.71 3.82 -1.32
C ILE A 129 -24.82 3.14 -2.10
#